data_AF-A0A931GPW9-F1
#
_entry.id   AF-A0A931GPW9-F1
#
_cell.length_a   1.000
_cell.length_b   1.000
_cell.length_c   1.000
_cell.angle_alpha   90.00
_cell.angle_beta   90.00
_cell.angle_gamma   90.00
#
_symmetry.space_group_name_H-M   'P 1'
#
loop_
_entity.id
_entity.type
_entity.pdbx_description
1 polymer ?
#
loop_
_entity_poly.entity_id
_entity_poly.type
_entity_poly.pdbx_seq_one_letter_code
_entity_poly.pdbx_strand_id
1 'polypeptide(L)'
;MKRAGLLSTGLSCVVVACALVLTGCVGGTEPAVTTTASPYSATVASKLQAGVQAVTSSAAGGDPATALARLDELAVTLADARARGLVTTARFDSITASIALVRADLQAAIAALANQEPGNSEKPGKGDGNKGD
;
A
#
# COMPACT_ATOMS: atom_id res chain seq x y z
N MET A 1 2.84 -16.48 -51.88
CA MET A 1 2.76 -17.92 -51.53
C MET A 1 3.52 -18.15 -50.22
N LYS A 2 2.92 -18.95 -49.32
CA LYS A 2 3.44 -19.52 -48.04
C LYS A 2 3.48 -18.64 -46.77
N ARG A 3 3.03 -19.28 -45.69
CA ARG A 3 2.53 -18.82 -44.38
C ARG A 3 3.52 -19.16 -43.24
N ALA A 4 3.25 -18.56 -42.07
CA ALA A 4 3.41 -19.06 -40.69
C ALA A 4 4.85 -19.28 -40.20
N GLY A 5 5.32 -18.66 -39.11
CA GLY A 5 4.97 -18.73 -37.67
C GLY A 5 6.34 -18.55 -36.93
N LEU A 6 6.53 -18.06 -35.71
CA LEU A 6 5.89 -18.26 -34.41
C LEU A 6 6.52 -17.24 -33.41
N LEU A 7 5.69 -16.70 -32.50
CA LEU A 7 5.90 -16.24 -31.12
C LEU A 7 7.28 -15.69 -30.64
N SER A 8 7.26 -14.47 -30.07
CA SER A 8 7.98 -14.19 -28.81
C SER A 8 7.23 -13.14 -27.98
N THR A 9 6.49 -13.67 -27.00
CA THR A 9 6.39 -13.24 -25.59
C THR A 9 6.48 -11.73 -25.26
N GLY A 10 5.31 -11.18 -24.91
CA GLY A 10 5.08 -10.69 -23.55
C GLY A 10 5.69 -9.35 -23.18
N LEU A 11 5.05 -8.26 -23.60
CA LEU A 11 5.05 -7.02 -22.82
C LEU A 11 3.62 -6.75 -22.37
N SER A 12 3.23 -7.43 -21.28
CA SER A 12 2.03 -7.06 -20.52
C SER A 12 2.25 -5.68 -19.92
N CYS A 13 1.84 -4.64 -20.65
CA CYS A 13 1.45 -3.38 -20.04
C CYS A 13 0.26 -3.68 -19.14
N VAL A 14 0.54 -3.98 -17.87
CA VAL A 14 -0.48 -3.93 -16.82
C VAL A 14 -0.80 -2.46 -16.63
N VAL A 15 -1.69 -1.94 -17.48
CA VAL A 15 -2.41 -0.70 -17.22
C VAL A 15 -3.30 -1.02 -16.03
N VAL A 16 -2.80 -0.76 -14.82
CA VAL A 16 -3.62 -0.74 -13.61
C VAL A 16 -4.52 0.49 -13.70
N ALA A 17 -5.53 0.39 -14.56
CA ALA A 17 -6.72 1.23 -14.50
C ALA A 17 -7.51 0.75 -13.28
N CYS A 18 -7.11 1.20 -12.09
CA CYS A 18 -7.98 1.20 -10.92
C CYS A 18 -9.12 2.18 -11.20
N ALA A 19 -10.06 1.77 -12.05
CA ALA A 19 -11.37 2.37 -12.14
C ALA A 19 -12.04 2.17 -10.78
N LEU A 20 -11.93 3.18 -9.93
CA LEU A 20 -12.68 3.34 -8.69
C LEU A 20 -14.16 3.51 -9.04
N VAL A 21 -14.79 2.42 -9.48
CA VAL A 21 -16.22 2.29 -9.57
C VAL A 21 -16.70 1.88 -8.18
N LEU A 22 -16.76 2.86 -7.28
CA LEU A 22 -17.51 2.79 -6.02
C LEU A 22 -19.01 2.99 -6.30
N THR A 23 -19.57 2.32 -7.32
CA THR A 23 -21.02 2.17 -7.41
C THR A 23 -21.45 1.10 -6.42
N GLY A 24 -22.05 1.54 -5.31
CA GLY A 24 -22.75 0.65 -4.41
C GLY A 24 -23.78 -0.17 -5.18
N CYS A 25 -23.64 -1.50 -5.15
CA CYS A 25 -24.72 -2.40 -5.48
C CYS A 25 -25.80 -2.29 -4.40
N VAL A 26 -26.74 -1.37 -4.64
CA VAL A 26 -28.13 -1.47 -4.22
C VAL A 26 -28.69 -2.76 -4.84
N GLY A 27 -28.72 -3.81 -4.02
CA GLY A 27 -29.35 -5.09 -4.32
C GLY A 27 -30.08 -5.56 -3.08
N GLY A 28 -31.25 -4.98 -2.82
CA GLY A 28 -32.08 -5.31 -1.68
C GLY A 28 -33.26 -4.34 -1.58
N THR A 29 -34.42 -4.80 -2.02
CA THR A 29 -35.73 -4.20 -1.83
C THR A 29 -36.07 -4.09 -0.34
N GLU A 30 -36.83 -3.04 0.03
CA GLU A 30 -37.52 -2.76 1.33
C GLU A 30 -36.73 -2.01 2.43
N PRO A 31 -37.42 -1.23 3.28
CA PRO A 31 -38.06 0.06 3.03
C PRO A 31 -37.24 1.21 3.64
N ALA A 32 -37.52 2.45 3.22
CA ALA A 32 -36.97 3.73 3.69
C ALA A 32 -36.17 3.67 5.01
N VAL A 33 -34.87 3.35 4.91
CA VAL A 33 -33.92 3.61 5.98
C VAL A 33 -33.85 5.12 6.07
N THR A 34 -34.50 5.64 7.10
CA THR A 34 -34.25 6.96 7.63
C THR A 34 -32.74 7.18 7.60
N THR A 35 -32.31 8.21 6.88
CA THR A 35 -30.93 8.69 6.90
C THR A 35 -30.60 9.11 8.32
N THR A 36 -30.36 8.13 9.19
CA THR A 36 -29.50 8.27 10.35
C THR A 36 -28.14 8.48 9.73
N ALA A 37 -27.85 9.74 9.44
CA ALA A 37 -26.54 10.20 9.03
C ALA A 37 -25.54 9.55 9.98
N SER A 38 -24.85 8.52 9.48
CA SER A 38 -23.78 7.89 10.23
C SER A 38 -22.84 9.04 10.60
N PRO A 39 -22.44 9.21 11.87
CA PRO A 39 -21.58 10.31 12.31
C PRO A 39 -20.14 10.14 11.80
N TYR A 40 -19.96 9.52 10.63
CA TYR A 40 -18.73 9.52 9.86
C TYR A 40 -18.48 10.96 9.38
N SER A 41 -17.90 11.76 10.26
CA SER A 41 -17.65 13.16 9.98
C SER A 41 -16.64 13.31 8.84
N ALA A 42 -16.87 14.27 7.95
CA ALA A 42 -15.94 14.59 6.86
C ALA A 42 -14.51 14.82 7.38
N THR A 43 -14.37 15.39 8.58
CA THR A 43 -13.08 15.58 9.26
C THR A 43 -12.36 14.26 9.56
N VAL A 44 -13.07 13.23 10.05
CA VAL A 44 -12.47 11.91 10.29
C VAL A 44 -12.02 11.29 8.97
N ALA A 45 -12.86 11.39 7.93
CA ALA A 45 -12.51 10.90 6.61
C ALA A 45 -11.22 11.54 6.08
N SER A 46 -11.11 12.87 6.13
CA SER A 46 -9.93 13.61 5.69
C SER A 46 -8.67 13.24 6.49
N LYS A 47 -8.79 13.06 7.82
CA LYS A 47 -7.67 12.64 8.66
C LYS A 47 -7.17 11.23 8.31
N LEU A 48 -8.09 10.28 8.12
CA LEU A 48 -7.73 8.92 7.73
C LEU A 48 -7.08 8.89 6.33
N GLN A 49 -7.62 9.66 5.38
CA GLN A 49 -7.04 9.79 4.02
C GLN A 49 -5.64 10.38 4.05
N ALA A 50 -5.43 11.45 4.83
CA ALA A 50 -4.10 12.05 5.00
C ALA A 50 -3.11 11.06 5.62
N GLY A 51 -3.54 10.26 6.60
CA GLY A 51 -2.70 9.21 7.19
C GLY A 51 -2.31 8.13 6.18
N VAL A 52 -3.26 7.63 5.37
CA VAL A 52 -2.97 6.66 4.30
C VAL A 52 -1.99 7.24 3.26
N GLN A 53 -2.16 8.50 2.88
CA GLN A 53 -1.25 9.18 1.98
C GLN A 53 0.17 9.27 2.56
N ALA A 54 0.30 9.60 3.85
CA ALA A 54 1.60 9.69 4.52
C ALA A 54 2.30 8.33 4.57
N VAL A 55 1.59 7.25 4.95
CA VAL A 55 2.12 5.88 4.95
C VAL A 55 2.63 5.50 3.55
N THR A 56 1.80 5.71 2.53
CA THR A 56 2.13 5.38 1.14
C THR A 56 3.32 6.18 0.63
N SER A 57 3.40 7.48 0.96
CA SER A 57 4.49 8.35 0.51
C SER A 57 5.83 7.93 1.12
N SER A 58 5.85 7.59 2.42
CA SER A 58 7.06 7.09 3.07
C SER A 58 7.50 5.73 2.52
N ALA A 59 6.54 4.80 2.33
CA ALA A 59 6.84 3.49 1.76
C ALA A 59 7.37 3.58 0.33
N ALA A 60 6.74 4.39 -0.52
CA ALA A 60 7.20 4.63 -1.89
C ALA A 60 8.54 5.37 -1.95
N GLY A 61 8.86 6.17 -0.92
CA GLY A 61 10.16 6.81 -0.75
C GLY A 61 11.29 5.87 -0.30
N GLY A 62 11.02 4.57 -0.13
CA GLY A 62 12.00 3.60 0.33
C GLY A 62 12.28 3.64 1.83
N ASP A 63 11.40 4.29 2.61
CA ASP A 63 11.50 4.39 4.07
C ASP A 63 10.34 3.65 4.75
N PRO A 64 10.39 2.31 4.81
CA PRO A 64 9.33 1.52 5.44
C PRO A 64 9.31 1.68 6.97
N ALA A 65 10.40 2.13 7.61
CA ALA A 65 10.43 2.41 9.04
C ALA A 65 9.58 3.64 9.39
N THR A 66 9.74 4.74 8.64
CA THR A 66 8.86 5.91 8.78
C THR A 66 7.42 5.57 8.38
N ALA A 67 7.22 4.78 7.32
CA ALA A 67 5.88 4.34 6.93
C ALA A 67 5.18 3.55 8.05
N LEU A 68 5.92 2.71 8.78
CA LEU A 68 5.40 1.95 9.92
C LEU A 68 4.97 2.89 11.06
N ALA A 69 5.79 3.88 11.40
CA ALA A 69 5.42 4.88 12.41
C ALA A 69 4.15 5.66 12.02
N ARG A 70 4.01 6.06 10.74
CA ARG A 70 2.80 6.71 10.23
C ARG A 70 1.57 5.81 10.27
N LEU A 71 1.76 4.51 10.04
CA LEU A 71 0.68 3.53 10.13
C LEU A 71 0.19 3.39 11.58
N ASP A 72 1.09 3.46 12.55
CA ASP A 72 0.73 3.45 13.98
C ASP A 72 -0.04 4.72 14.37
N GLU A 73 0.35 5.90 13.88
CA GLU A 73 -0.42 7.15 14.06
C GLU A 73 -1.83 7.07 13.45
N LEU A 74 -1.96 6.44 12.26
CA LEU A 74 -3.26 6.19 11.63
C LEU A 74 -4.13 5.26 12.48
N ALA A 75 -3.55 4.21 13.08
CA ALA A 75 -4.27 3.30 13.96
C ALA A 75 -4.78 4.02 15.23
N VAL A 76 -3.98 4.90 15.82
CA VAL A 76 -4.41 5.74 16.95
C VAL A 76 -5.57 6.66 16.57
N THR A 77 -5.49 7.29 15.39
CA THR A 77 -6.56 8.17 14.88
C THR A 77 -7.87 7.41 14.68
N LEU A 78 -7.80 6.19 14.15
CA LEU A 78 -8.95 5.30 13.98
C LEU A 78 -9.57 4.91 15.33
N ALA A 79 -8.73 4.59 16.33
CA ALA A 79 -9.17 4.25 17.68
C ALA A 79 -9.88 5.43 18.37
N ASP A 80 -9.33 6.65 18.28
CA ASP A 80 -10.00 7.87 18.78
C ASP A 80 -11.37 8.07 18.12
N ALA A 81 -11.43 7.94 16.79
CA ALA A 81 -12.68 8.09 16.05
C ALA A 81 -13.73 7.04 16.47
N ARG A 82 -13.30 5.81 16.79
CA ARG A 82 -14.18 4.76 17.32
C ARG A 82 -14.65 5.06 18.75
N ALA A 83 -13.75 5.54 19.62
CA ALA A 83 -14.08 5.91 21.00
C ALA A 83 -15.11 7.04 21.05
N ARG A 84 -15.03 7.97 20.09
CA ARG A 84 -15.97 9.10 19.92
C ARG A 84 -17.26 8.74 19.18
N GLY A 85 -17.44 7.48 18.79
CA GLY A 85 -18.62 7.00 18.07
C GLY A 85 -18.71 7.47 16.61
N LEU A 86 -17.64 8.05 16.06
CA LEU A 86 -17.60 8.56 14.68
C LEU A 86 -17.35 7.46 13.64
N VAL A 87 -16.97 6.27 14.10
CA VAL A 87 -16.76 5.06 13.29
C VAL A 87 -17.51 3.92 13.95
N THR A 88 -18.29 3.17 13.17
CA THR A 88 -19.02 1.99 13.66
C THR A 88 -18.03 0.86 14.02
N THR A 89 -18.41 -0.05 14.92
CA THR A 89 -17.58 -1.23 15.26
C THR A 89 -17.18 -2.02 14.01
N ALA A 90 -18.14 -2.36 13.15
CA ALA A 90 -17.87 -3.14 11.94
C ALA A 90 -16.85 -2.44 11.00
N ARG A 91 -16.92 -1.11 10.86
CA ARG A 91 -15.94 -0.36 10.07
C ARG A 91 -14.58 -0.29 10.75
N PHE A 92 -14.55 -0.12 12.07
CA PHE A 92 -13.32 -0.14 12.86
C PHE A 92 -12.59 -1.48 12.72
N ASP A 93 -13.30 -2.61 12.85
CA ASP A 93 -12.73 -3.95 12.75
C ASP A 93 -12.16 -4.21 11.34
N SER A 94 -12.92 -3.84 10.30
CA SER A 94 -12.49 -3.97 8.90
C SER A 94 -11.23 -3.17 8.59
N ILE A 95 -11.13 -1.92 9.06
CA ILE A 95 -9.95 -1.08 8.83
C ILE A 95 -8.76 -1.59 9.67
N THR A 96 -8.99 -2.02 10.92
CA THR A 96 -7.94 -2.57 11.79
C THR A 96 -7.32 -3.82 11.20
N ALA A 97 -8.12 -4.71 10.61
CA ALA A 97 -7.62 -5.89 9.91
C ALA A 97 -6.70 -5.51 8.73
N SER A 98 -7.10 -4.51 7.94
CA SER A 98 -6.27 -3.99 6.85
C SER A 98 -4.96 -3.37 7.36
N ILE A 99 -5.01 -2.59 8.45
CA ILE A 99 -3.81 -2.01 9.09
C ILE A 99 -2.85 -3.11 9.56
N ALA A 100 -3.37 -4.21 10.10
CA ALA A 100 -2.53 -5.33 10.55
C ALA A 100 -1.75 -5.98 9.39
N LEU A 101 -2.39 -6.15 8.22
CA LEU A 101 -1.72 -6.66 7.02
C LEU A 101 -0.60 -5.71 6.55
N VAL A 102 -0.89 -4.41 6.42
CA VAL A 102 0.12 -3.42 6.01
C VAL A 102 1.27 -3.35 7.00
N ARG A 103 1.01 -3.48 8.31
CA ARG A 103 2.05 -3.52 9.33
C ARG A 103 2.99 -4.71 9.11
N ALA A 104 2.43 -5.89 8.84
CA ALA A 104 3.22 -7.09 8.56
C ALA A 104 4.11 -6.91 7.31
N ASP A 105 3.55 -6.33 6.24
CA ASP A 105 4.30 -6.05 5.01
C ASP A 105 5.45 -5.06 5.23
N LEU A 106 5.21 -3.98 5.99
CA LEU A 106 6.24 -3.00 6.31
C LEU A 106 7.35 -3.60 7.19
N GLN A 107 6.99 -4.45 8.16
CA GLN A 107 7.96 -5.18 8.97
C GLN A 107 8.82 -6.12 8.13
N ALA A 108 8.22 -6.83 7.18
CA ALA A 108 8.94 -7.67 6.24
C ALA A 108 9.89 -6.85 5.35
N ALA A 109 9.45 -5.68 4.88
CA ALA A 109 10.30 -4.78 4.10
C ALA A 109 11.49 -4.23 4.91
N ILE A 110 11.28 -3.86 6.17
CA ILE A 110 12.36 -3.44 7.09
C ILE A 110 13.37 -4.57 7.29
N ALA A 111 12.88 -5.79 7.54
CA ALA A 111 13.75 -6.95 7.71
C ALA A 111 14.54 -7.27 6.42
N ALA A 112 13.92 -7.14 5.25
CA ALA A 112 14.58 -7.32 3.96
C ALA A 112 15.71 -6.29 3.75
N LEU A 113 15.48 -5.02 4.08
CA LEU A 113 16.50 -3.96 4.02
C LEU A 113 17.67 -4.23 4.97
N ALA A 114 17.41 -4.67 6.19
CA ALA A 114 18.45 -5.02 7.15
C ALA A 114 19.36 -6.17 6.64
N ASN A 115 18.81 -7.07 5.83
CA ASN A 115 19.56 -8.17 5.21
C ASN A 115 20.30 -7.76 3.91
N GLN A 116 20.17 -6.49 3.47
CA GLN A 116 20.78 -5.98 2.24
C GLN A 116 22.06 -5.14 2.48
N GLU A 117 22.56 -4.98 3.71
CA GLU A 117 23.86 -4.32 3.96
C GLU A 117 25.06 -5.12 3.37
N PRO A 118 26.15 -4.43 2.98
CA PRO A 118 26.66 -4.49 1.60
C PRO A 118 27.75 -5.54 1.37
N GLY A 119 27.50 -6.45 0.43
CA GLY A 119 28.44 -7.47 -0.04
C GLY A 119 29.00 -7.28 -1.44
N ASN A 120 28.62 -6.25 -2.21
CA ASN A 120 29.21 -6.01 -3.54
C ASN A 120 30.49 -5.17 -3.44
N SER A 121 31.53 -5.79 -2.89
CA SER A 121 32.92 -5.40 -3.14
C SER A 121 33.37 -5.90 -4.52
N GLU A 122 32.75 -5.46 -5.61
CA GLU A 122 33.39 -5.53 -6.93
C GLU A 122 34.36 -4.37 -7.05
N LYS A 123 35.48 -4.51 -6.32
CA LYS A 123 36.71 -3.79 -6.57
C LYS A 123 37.04 -3.99 -8.05
N PRO A 124 37.12 -2.94 -8.88
CA PRO A 124 37.57 -3.10 -10.25
C PRO A 124 38.98 -3.69 -10.19
N GLY A 125 39.13 -4.88 -10.75
CA GLY A 125 40.42 -5.57 -10.85
C GLY A 125 41.43 -4.62 -11.47
N LYS A 126 42.48 -4.33 -10.70
CA LYS A 126 43.69 -3.71 -11.20
C LYS A 126 44.28 -4.67 -12.24
N GLY A 127 44.08 -4.37 -13.51
CA GLY A 127 44.73 -5.05 -14.63
C GLY A 127 46.21 -4.67 -14.65
N ASP A 128 47.00 -5.33 -13.81
CA ASP A 128 48.45 -5.36 -13.94
C ASP A 128 48.81 -6.33 -15.08
N GLY A 129 49.43 -5.80 -16.14
CA GLY A 129 50.36 -6.54 -17.00
C GLY A 129 49.84 -7.09 -18.33
N ASN A 130 50.23 -6.45 -19.43
CA ASN A 130 51.04 -7.18 -20.42
C ASN A 130 52.09 -6.27 -21.07
N LYS A 131 53.26 -6.86 -21.29
CA LYS A 131 54.56 -6.30 -21.67
C LYS A 131 55.00 -7.04 -22.95
N GLY A 132 55.54 -6.31 -23.94
CA GLY A 132 56.15 -6.86 -25.17
C GLY A 132 55.09 -7.20 -26.23
N ASP A 133 55.27 -6.91 -27.51
CA ASP A 133 56.49 -6.71 -28.32
C ASP A 133 56.38 -5.50 -29.25
#